data_AF-A0A1W0WHU8-F1
#
_entry.id   AF-A0A1W0WHU8-F1
#
_cell.length_a   1.000
_cell.length_b   1.000
_cell.length_c   1.000
_cell.angle_alpha   90.00
_cell.angle_beta   90.00
_cell.angle_gamma   90.00
#
_symmetry.space_group_name_H-M   'P 1'
#
loop_
_entity.id
_entity.type
_entity.pdbx_description
1 polymer ?
#
loop_
_entity_poly.entity_id
_entity_poly.type
_entity_poly.pdbx_seq_one_letter_code
_entity_poly.pdbx_strand_id
1 'polypeptide(L)' 'MVQEQTCCIMLACAVGTTADQSDKAQQTEKLRDGFVTYLQQKQAAGIVNVNDNPTIHFNSSCVPTV' A
#
# COMPACT_ATOMS: atom_id res chain seq x y z
N MET A 1 18.65 19.89 -11.19
CA MET A 1 18.69 18.44 -11.43
C MET A 1 18.23 17.78 -10.15
N VAL A 2 17.21 16.92 -10.20
CA VAL A 2 16.73 16.21 -9.00
C VAL A 2 17.83 15.23 -8.60
N GLN A 3 18.33 15.35 -7.38
CA GLN A 3 19.37 14.47 -6.88
C GLN A 3 18.73 13.12 -6.55
N GLU A 4 18.84 12.16 -7.48
CA GLU A 4 18.17 10.85 -7.40
C GLU A 4 18.47 10.07 -6.12
N GLN A 5 19.51 10.47 -5.38
CA GLN A 5 19.90 9.84 -4.11
C GLN A 5 19.03 10.26 -2.91
N THR A 6 18.17 11.28 -3.04
CA THR A 6 17.31 11.75 -1.93
C THR A 6 15.84 11.33 -2.08
N CYS A 7 15.45 10.69 -3.18
CA CYS A 7 14.07 10.35 -3.47
C CYS A 7 13.98 9.07 -4.29
N CYS A 8 13.15 8.12 -3.85
CA CYS A 8 12.79 6.91 -4.60
C CYS A 8 11.37 7.07 -5.17
N ILE A 9 11.20 6.80 -6.46
CA ILE A 9 9.88 6.77 -7.11
C ILE A 9 9.41 5.32 -7.19
N MET A 10 8.22 5.04 -6.68
CA MET A 10 7.61 3.71 -6.68
C MET A 10 6.21 3.75 -7.28
N LEU A 11 5.78 2.64 -7.88
CA LEU A 11 4.41 2.44 -8.35
C LEU A 11 3.68 1.47 -7.41
N ALA A 12 2.60 1.95 -6.79
CA ALA A 12 1.68 1.10 -6.05
C ALA A 12 0.61 0.55 -7.00
N CYS A 13 0.41 -0.77 -6.99
CA CYS A 13 -0.64 -1.44 -7.75
C CYS A 13 -1.46 -2.32 -6.79
N ALA A 14 -2.78 -2.35 -6.98
CA ALA A 14 -3.63 -3.27 -6.25
C ALA A 14 -3.28 -4.72 -6.62
N VAL A 15 -3.17 -5.57 -5.60
CA VAL A 15 -2.92 -7.00 -5.76
C VAL A 15 -3.91 -7.79 -4.93
N GLY A 16 -4.22 -9.00 -5.37
CA GLY A 16 -4.97 -9.95 -4.57
C GLY A 16 -4.09 -10.61 -3.50
N THR A 17 -4.70 -11.02 -2.39
CA THR A 17 -4.11 -11.94 -1.41
C THR A 17 -4.21 -13.39 -1.86
N THR A 18 -5.12 -13.70 -2.79
CA THR A 18 -5.22 -15.00 -3.46
C THR A 18 -4.91 -14.87 -4.96
N ALA A 19 -4.76 -16.01 -5.65
CA ALA A 19 -4.59 -16.04 -7.10
C ALA A 19 -5.89 -15.70 -7.85
N ASP A 20 -7.02 -15.58 -7.14
CA ASP A 20 -8.34 -15.43 -7.71
C ASP A 20 -8.53 -14.04 -8.33
N GLN A 21 -9.12 -14.01 -9.51
CA GLN A 21 -9.37 -12.76 -10.23
C GLN A 21 -10.41 -11.88 -9.52
N SER A 22 -11.38 -12.49 -8.83
CA SER A 22 -12.37 -11.77 -8.04
C SER A 22 -11.73 -10.99 -6.88
N ASP A 23 -10.74 -11.58 -6.22
CA ASP A 23 -10.02 -10.92 -5.13
C ASP A 23 -9.19 -9.75 -5.66
N LYS A 24 -8.47 -9.93 -6.78
CA LYS A 24 -7.76 -8.81 -7.45
C LYS A 24 -8.68 -7.67 -7.84
N ALA A 25 -9.86 -7.97 -8.39
CA ALA A 25 -10.86 -6.98 -8.75
C ALA A 25 -11.35 -6.23 -7.50
N GLN A 26 -11.65 -6.95 -6.43
CA GLN A 26 -12.10 -6.37 -5.17
C GLN A 26 -11.04 -5.45 -4.54
N GLN A 27 -9.75 -5.84 -4.56
CA GLN A 27 -8.68 -4.98 -4.05
C GLN A 27 -8.47 -3.74 -4.93
N THR A 28 -8.68 -3.87 -6.25
CA THR A 28 -8.64 -2.74 -7.17
C THR A 28 -9.75 -1.73 -6.87
N GLU A 29 -10.98 -2.19 -6.64
CA GLU A 29 -12.11 -1.34 -6.25
C GLU A 29 -11.83 -0.63 -4.92
N LYS A 30 -11.32 -1.36 -3.91
CA LYS A 30 -10.94 -0.77 -2.62
C LYS A 30 -9.87 0.33 -2.77
N LEU A 31 -8.83 0.09 -3.58
CA LEU A 31 -7.80 1.10 -3.83
C LEU A 31 -8.39 2.33 -4.54
N ARG A 32 -9.24 2.12 -5.56
CA ARG A 32 -9.86 3.20 -6.33
C ARG A 32 -10.81 4.04 -5.47
N ASP A 33 -11.74 3.41 -4.79
CA ASP A 33 -12.85 4.10 -4.12
C ASP A 33 -12.41 4.63 -2.76
N GLY A 34 -11.52 3.91 -2.05
CA GLY A 34 -11.01 4.31 -0.75
C GLY A 34 -9.85 5.31 -0.82
N PHE A 35 -8.81 5.01 -1.60
CA PHE A 35 -7.58 5.81 -1.60
C PHE A 35 -7.54 6.84 -2.74
N VAL A 36 -7.68 6.39 -3.98
CA VAL A 36 -7.51 7.26 -5.16
C VAL A 36 -8.58 8.34 -5.18
N THR A 37 -9.85 7.95 -5.06
CA THR A 37 -10.99 8.88 -5.06
C THR A 37 -10.89 9.89 -3.92
N TYR A 38 -10.55 9.43 -2.70
CA TYR A 38 -10.38 10.31 -1.55
C TYR A 38 -9.28 11.37 -1.76
N LEU A 39 -8.10 10.95 -2.21
CA LEU A 39 -6.97 11.87 -2.43
C LEU A 39 -7.25 12.85 -3.58
N GLN A 40 -7.89 12.39 -4.65
CA GLN A 40 -8.32 13.25 -5.76
C GLN A 40 -9.30 14.32 -5.30
N GLN A 41 -10.33 13.95 -4.53
CA GLN A 41 -11.32 14.90 -3.99
C GLN A 41 -10.68 15.93 -3.06
N LYS A 42 -9.68 15.53 -2.27
CA LYS A 42 -8.95 16.42 -1.37
C LYS A 42 -7.88 17.27 -2.07
N GLN A 43 -7.60 16.99 -3.34
CA GLN A 43 -6.48 17.60 -4.08
C GLN A 43 -5.15 17.51 -3.30
N ALA A 44 -4.91 16.36 -2.68
CA ALA A 44 -3.81 16.16 -1.75
C ALA A 44 -3.01 14.90 -2.09
N ALA A 45 -1.78 14.84 -1.58
CA ALA A 45 -0.96 13.63 -1.56
C ALA A 45 -1.10 12.92 -0.21
N GLY A 46 -1.18 11.59 -0.23
CA GLY A 46 -1.08 10.78 0.99
C GLY A 46 0.36 10.74 1.47
N ILE A 47 0.63 11.23 2.68
CA ILE A 47 1.95 11.21 3.29
C ILE A 47 1.97 10.15 4.41
N VAL A 48 2.93 9.24 4.34
CA VAL A 48 3.19 8.24 5.38
C VAL A 48 4.59 8.48 5.91
N ASN A 49 4.68 8.94 7.17
CA ASN A 49 5.95 9.11 7.84
C ASN A 49 6.41 7.76 8.40
N VAL A 50 7.56 7.28 7.95
CA VAL A 50 8.19 6.05 8.44
C VAL A 50 9.37 6.44 9.32
N ASN A 51 9.46 5.89 10.51
CA ASN A 51 10.61 6.11 11.40
C ASN A 51 11.75 5.18 10.99
N ASP A 52 12.99 5.65 11.07
CA ASP A 52 14.21 4.89 10.76
C ASP A 52 14.52 3.74 11.74
N ASN A 53 13.57 3.31 12.56
CA ASN A 53 13.79 2.14 13.43
C ASN A 53 13.68 0.86 12.56
N PRO A 54 14.79 0.14 12.31
CA PRO A 54 14.81 -1.01 11.41
C PRO A 54 14.10 -2.25 11.98
N THR A 55 13.49 -2.15 13.16
CA THR A 55 12.85 -3.27 13.82
C THR A 55 11.38 -3.41 13.40
N ILE A 56 11.13 -3.70 12.12
CA ILE A 56 9.85 -4.27 11.70
C ILE A 56 9.94 -5.79 11.90
N HIS A 57 9.54 -6.26 13.08
CA HIS A 57 9.21 -7.68 13.27
C HIS A 57 7.92 -7.97 12.51
N PHE A 58 8.03 -8.49 11.28
CA PHE A 58 6.94 -9.23 10.67
C PHE A 58 6.74 -10.50 11.49
N ASN A 59 5.87 -10.46 12.50
CA ASN A 59 5.45 -11.68 13.18
C ASN A 59 4.50 -12.44 12.25
N SER A 60 5.08 -13.17 11.30
CA SER A 60 4.40 -14.20 10.51
C SER A 60 4.13 -15.41 11.40
N SER A 61 3.26 -15.26 12.40
CA SER A 61 2.70 -16.40 13.14
C SER A 61 1.22 -16.47 12.85
N CYS A 62 0.87 -17.11 11.73
CA CYS A 62 -0.41 -17.80 11.63
C CYS A 62 -0.43 -18.87 12.73
N VAL A 63 -1.06 -18.59 13.86
CA VAL A 63 -1.40 -19.62 14.84
C VAL A 63 -2.87 -19.97 14.63
N PRO A 64 -3.21 -21.19 14.19
CA PRO A 64 -4.60 -21.62 14.15
C PRO A 64 -5.09 -21.73 15.59
N THR A 65 -6.15 -21.00 15.94
CA THR A 65 -6.87 -21.23 17.20
C THR A 65 -7.73 -22.48 17.06
N VAL A 66 -7.55 -23.41 18.00
CA VAL A 66 -8.35 -24.63 18.17
C VAL A 66 -9.79 -24.35 18.56
#